data_AF-E9T061-F1
#
_entry.id   AF-E9T061-F1
#
_cell.length_a   1.000
_cell.length_b   1.000
_cell.length_c   1.000
_cell.angle_alpha   90.00
_cell.angle_beta   90.00
_cell.angle_gamma   90.00
#
_symmetry.space_group_name_H-M   'P 1'
#
loop_
_entity.id
_entity.type
_entity.pdbx_description
1 polymer ?
#
loop_
_entity_poly.entity_id
_entity_poly.type
_entity_poly.pdbx_seq_one_letter_code
_entity_poly.pdbx_strand_id
1 'polypeptide(L)'
;MTSTDRPDAATTDSDRADVFELDDPLVADLSNFLLSAPLSDGTRTRMYPGNVELVSQAVLNWLNGLVYDGGEWVPRAQIEVIPDFGEVETTTLSDGEAVKMRHLPTGVVAIGVDAHEAWKQLRCKVMEVTGDA
;
A
#
# COMPACT_ATOMS: atom_id res chain seq x y z
N MET A 1 36.80 -26.85 -29.33
CA MET A 1 35.33 -26.91 -29.44
C MET A 1 34.84 -27.92 -28.43
N THR A 2 34.29 -27.43 -27.33
CA THR A 2 33.29 -28.11 -26.47
C THR A 2 32.82 -27.03 -25.50
N SER A 3 31.75 -26.34 -25.90
CA SER A 3 30.92 -25.57 -24.98
C SER A 3 30.25 -26.54 -24.03
N THR A 4 30.38 -26.30 -22.73
CA THR A 4 29.53 -26.93 -21.73
C THR A 4 28.79 -25.83 -21.00
N ASP A 5 27.51 -25.75 -21.32
CA ASP A 5 26.37 -25.29 -20.51
C ASP A 5 26.71 -24.51 -19.23
N ARG A 6 26.45 -23.21 -19.29
CA ARG A 6 26.18 -22.41 -18.10
C ARG A 6 24.70 -22.67 -17.74
N PRO A 7 24.38 -23.15 -16.53
CA PRO A 7 22.97 -23.25 -16.15
C PRO A 7 22.39 -21.84 -16.14
N ASP A 8 21.32 -21.65 -16.91
CA ASP A 8 20.46 -20.47 -16.84
C ASP A 8 20.05 -20.30 -15.37
N ALA A 9 20.41 -19.16 -14.81
CA ALA A 9 19.88 -18.75 -13.52
C ALA A 9 18.37 -18.62 -13.72
N ALA A 10 17.61 -19.60 -13.21
CA ALA A 10 16.20 -19.44 -12.96
C ALA A 10 16.07 -18.18 -12.10
N THR A 11 15.57 -17.09 -12.69
CA THR A 11 15.09 -15.94 -11.96
C THR A 11 13.98 -16.46 -11.07
N THR A 12 14.32 -16.80 -9.84
CA THR A 12 13.37 -17.17 -8.81
C THR A 12 12.41 -16.01 -8.67
N ASP A 13 11.15 -16.27 -9.03
CA ASP A 13 9.94 -15.46 -8.77
C ASP A 13 9.67 -15.38 -7.25
N SER A 14 10.71 -15.07 -6.47
CA SER A 14 10.79 -15.30 -5.03
C SER A 14 10.59 -14.02 -4.22
N ASP A 15 10.24 -12.91 -4.88
CA ASP A 15 9.97 -11.61 -4.25
C ASP A 15 8.49 -11.19 -4.34
N ARG A 16 7.62 -12.02 -4.94
CA ARG A 16 6.17 -11.78 -4.85
C ARG A 16 5.69 -12.34 -3.53
N ALA A 17 5.34 -11.46 -2.59
CA ALA A 17 4.67 -11.88 -1.36
C ALA A 17 3.42 -12.71 -1.74
N ASP A 18 3.31 -13.93 -1.21
CA ASP A 18 2.22 -14.84 -1.55
C ASP A 18 0.88 -14.20 -1.14
N VAL A 19 -0.08 -14.15 -2.07
CA VAL A 19 -1.41 -13.62 -1.82
C VAL A 19 -2.12 -14.50 -0.80
N PHE A 20 -2.72 -13.90 0.22
CA PHE A 20 -3.69 -14.59 1.07
C PHE A 20 -4.97 -14.79 0.27
N GLU A 21 -5.27 -16.04 -0.08
CA GLU A 21 -6.49 -16.43 -0.78
C GLU A 21 -7.67 -16.59 0.19
N LEU A 22 -8.90 -16.61 -0.32
CA LEU A 22 -10.11 -16.71 0.53
C LEU A 22 -10.19 -18.01 1.33
N ASP A 23 -9.56 -19.09 0.85
CA ASP A 23 -9.49 -20.39 1.51
C ASP A 23 -8.28 -20.52 2.46
N ASP A 24 -7.46 -19.48 2.61
CA ASP A 24 -6.33 -19.47 3.53
C ASP A 24 -6.82 -19.57 5.00
N PRO A 25 -6.24 -20.47 5.82
CA PRO A 25 -6.61 -20.62 7.22
C PRO A 25 -6.53 -19.32 8.04
N LEU A 26 -5.59 -18.42 7.75
CA LEU A 26 -5.44 -17.14 8.43
C LEU A 26 -6.59 -16.18 8.08
N VAL A 27 -7.09 -16.23 6.84
CA VAL A 27 -8.29 -15.47 6.45
C VAL A 27 -9.50 -15.98 7.23
N ALA A 28 -9.66 -17.30 7.36
CA ALA A 28 -10.74 -17.89 8.15
C ALA A 28 -10.63 -17.54 9.64
N ASP A 29 -9.43 -17.60 10.22
CA ASP A 29 -9.19 -17.28 11.63
C ASP A 29 -9.48 -15.81 11.94
N LEU A 30 -9.00 -14.89 11.09
CA LEU A 30 -9.31 -13.46 11.23
C LEU A 30 -10.81 -13.20 11.05
N SER A 31 -11.46 -13.89 10.12
CA SER A 31 -12.90 -13.76 9.91
C SER A 31 -13.71 -14.19 11.14
N ASN A 32 -13.34 -15.32 11.73
CA ASN A 32 -13.94 -15.81 12.97
C ASN A 32 -13.73 -14.84 14.14
N PHE A 33 -12.55 -14.25 14.23
CA PHE A 33 -12.26 -13.21 15.21
C PHE A 33 -13.18 -12.00 15.01
N LEU A 34 -13.26 -11.44 13.80
CA LEU A 34 -14.09 -10.27 13.51
C LEU A 34 -15.57 -10.52 13.76
N LEU A 35 -16.07 -11.73 13.45
CA LEU A 35 -17.44 -12.15 13.74
C LEU A 35 -17.74 -12.26 15.25
N SER A 36 -16.73 -12.61 16.04
CA SER A 36 -16.89 -12.90 17.47
C SER A 36 -16.53 -11.73 18.37
N ALA A 37 -15.69 -10.80 17.89
CA ALA A 37 -15.18 -9.68 18.66
C ALA A 37 -16.33 -8.75 19.13
N PRO A 38 -16.40 -8.42 20.44
CA PRO A 38 -17.38 -7.49 20.94
C PRO A 38 -17.03 -6.06 20.47
N LEU A 39 -18.05 -5.35 20.01
CA LEU A 39 -17.98 -3.92 19.72
C LEU A 39 -18.04 -3.12 21.02
N SER A 40 -17.73 -1.82 20.94
CA SER A 40 -17.74 -0.91 22.08
C SER A 40 -19.10 -0.78 22.77
N ASP A 41 -20.19 -1.11 22.07
CA ASP A 41 -21.56 -1.14 22.59
C ASP A 41 -21.96 -2.51 23.18
N GLY A 42 -21.03 -3.46 23.27
CA GLY A 42 -21.25 -4.82 23.76
C GLY A 42 -21.95 -5.76 22.77
N THR A 43 -22.28 -5.28 21.57
CA THR A 43 -22.83 -6.13 20.50
C THR A 43 -21.70 -6.79 19.69
N ARG A 44 -22.05 -7.59 18.67
CA ARG A 44 -21.10 -8.17 17.71
C ARG A 44 -21.33 -7.57 16.33
N THR A 45 -20.36 -7.76 15.44
CA THR A 45 -20.53 -7.35 14.04
C THR A 45 -21.78 -7.99 13.43
N ARG A 46 -22.49 -7.21 12.61
CA ARG A 46 -23.66 -7.66 11.83
C ARG A 46 -23.31 -7.91 10.37
N MET A 47 -22.02 -7.95 10.05
CA MET A 47 -21.54 -8.15 8.69
C MET A 47 -21.86 -9.57 8.21
N TYR A 48 -22.28 -9.69 6.95
CA TYR A 48 -22.49 -10.99 6.30
C TYR A 48 -21.17 -11.77 6.25
N PRO A 49 -21.15 -13.10 6.52
CA PRO A 49 -19.92 -13.87 6.58
C PRO A 49 -18.99 -13.69 5.36
N GLY A 50 -19.52 -13.74 4.13
CA GLY A 50 -18.72 -13.52 2.92
C GLY A 50 -18.09 -12.12 2.81
N ASN A 51 -18.70 -11.10 3.42
CA ASN A 51 -18.10 -9.76 3.47
C ASN A 51 -16.96 -9.72 4.50
N VAL A 52 -17.07 -10.47 5.60
CA VAL A 52 -16.02 -10.55 6.61
C VAL A 52 -14.80 -11.28 6.05
N GLU A 53 -15.00 -12.32 5.24
CA GLU A 53 -13.92 -13.04 4.54
C GLU A 53 -13.16 -12.09 3.60
N LEU A 54 -13.86 -11.31 2.79
CA LEU A 54 -13.24 -10.30 1.91
C LEU A 54 -12.47 -9.23 2.69
N VAL A 55 -13.02 -8.74 3.80
CA VAL A 55 -12.33 -7.77 4.67
C VAL A 55 -11.08 -8.40 5.29
N SER A 56 -11.17 -9.65 5.74
CA SER A 56 -10.04 -10.37 6.34
C SER A 56 -8.93 -10.59 5.32
N GLN A 57 -9.28 -11.03 4.11
CA GLN A 57 -8.36 -11.15 2.98
C GLN A 57 -7.67 -9.81 2.68
N ALA A 58 -8.44 -8.72 2.59
CA ALA A 58 -7.91 -7.40 2.31
C ALA A 58 -6.97 -6.88 3.41
N VAL A 59 -7.30 -7.10 4.69
CA VAL A 59 -6.44 -6.72 5.82
C VAL A 59 -5.13 -7.50 5.79
N LEU A 60 -5.19 -8.81 5.59
CA LEU A 60 -3.98 -9.66 5.56
C LEU A 60 -3.09 -9.31 4.36
N ASN A 61 -3.67 -9.15 3.17
CA ASN A 61 -2.91 -8.72 1.99
C ASN A 61 -2.36 -7.31 2.13
N TRP A 62 -3.08 -6.38 2.75
CA TRP A 62 -2.55 -5.04 3.06
C TRP A 62 -1.31 -5.10 3.96
N LEU A 63 -1.37 -5.92 5.01
CA LEU A 63 -0.24 -6.16 5.91
C LEU A 63 0.93 -6.87 5.20
N ASN A 64 0.63 -7.65 4.16
CA ASN A 64 1.59 -8.29 3.27
C ASN A 64 2.14 -7.37 2.17
N GLY A 65 1.80 -6.09 2.18
CA GLY A 65 2.26 -5.15 1.15
C GLY A 65 1.61 -5.36 -0.21
N LEU A 66 0.38 -5.89 -0.24
CA LEU A 66 -0.44 -6.05 -1.44
C LEU A 66 -1.70 -5.19 -1.36
N VAL A 67 -2.23 -4.82 -2.51
CA VAL A 67 -3.48 -4.07 -2.67
C VAL A 67 -4.26 -4.62 -3.85
N TYR A 68 -5.59 -4.63 -3.75
CA TYR A 68 -6.45 -5.09 -4.84
C TYR A 68 -6.75 -3.94 -5.78
N ASP A 69 -6.28 -4.03 -7.02
CA ASP A 69 -6.51 -3.04 -8.07
C ASP A 69 -6.77 -3.72 -9.40
N GLY A 70 -7.67 -3.18 -10.21
CA GLY A 70 -7.96 -3.72 -11.55
C GLY A 70 -8.48 -5.17 -11.61
N GLY A 71 -8.85 -5.78 -10.48
CA GLY A 71 -9.27 -7.18 -10.41
C GLY A 71 -8.16 -8.16 -10.03
N GLU A 72 -6.98 -7.66 -9.63
CA GLU A 72 -5.86 -8.48 -9.20
C GLU A 72 -5.16 -7.90 -7.95
N TRP A 73 -4.42 -8.75 -7.24
CA TRP A 73 -3.55 -8.32 -6.14
C TRP A 73 -2.19 -7.88 -6.69
N VAL A 74 -1.88 -6.60 -6.51
CA VAL A 74 -0.62 -5.99 -6.94
C VAL A 74 0.21 -5.54 -5.73
N PRO A 75 1.55 -5.45 -5.85
CA PRO A 75 2.39 -4.86 -4.82
C PRO A 75 1.97 -3.43 -4.49
N ARG A 76 1.74 -3.16 -3.20
CA ARG A 76 1.31 -1.85 -2.68
C ARG A 76 2.27 -0.73 -3.05
N ALA A 77 3.56 -1.05 -3.13
CA ALA A 77 4.60 -0.12 -3.59
C ALA A 77 4.33 0.47 -4.99
N GLN A 78 3.64 -0.26 -5.88
CA GLN A 78 3.29 0.23 -7.23
C GLN A 78 2.22 1.33 -7.18
N ILE A 79 1.40 1.36 -6.14
CA ILE A 79 0.35 2.37 -5.96
C ILE A 79 0.83 3.51 -5.05
N GLU A 80 1.65 3.22 -4.04
CA GLU A 80 2.20 4.22 -3.12
C GLU A 80 3.08 5.27 -3.81
N VAL A 81 3.61 5.00 -5.00
CA VAL A 81 4.34 6.02 -5.78
C VAL A 81 3.41 7.10 -6.36
N ILE A 82 2.10 6.84 -6.44
CA ILE A 82 1.10 7.80 -6.91
C ILE A 82 0.88 8.85 -5.82
N PRO A 83 0.93 10.15 -6.14
CA PRO A 83 0.92 11.21 -5.13
C PRO A 83 -0.33 11.25 -4.25
N ASP A 84 -1.45 10.71 -4.73
CA ASP A 84 -2.72 10.70 -4.00
C ASP A 84 -2.86 9.49 -3.05
N PHE A 85 -1.94 8.51 -3.14
CA PHE A 85 -1.97 7.28 -2.35
C PHE A 85 -0.78 7.12 -1.40
N GLY A 86 0.38 7.66 -1.76
CA GLY A 86 1.57 7.57 -0.92
C GLY A 86 1.51 8.44 0.33
N GLU A 87 2.20 8.00 1.38
CA GLU A 87 2.29 8.75 2.63
C GLU A 87 3.06 10.08 2.44
N VAL A 88 2.53 11.15 3.02
CA VAL A 88 3.14 12.48 2.96
C VAL A 88 3.43 13.02 4.36
N GLU A 89 4.71 13.24 4.62
CA GLU A 89 5.18 13.92 5.82
C GLU A 89 5.06 15.43 5.62
N THR A 90 4.41 16.12 6.56
CA THR A 90 4.23 17.58 6.55
C THR A 90 5.02 18.21 7.68
N THR A 91 5.81 19.24 7.36
CA THR A 91 6.59 20.02 8.33
C THR A 91 6.35 21.50 8.12
N THR A 92 5.89 22.19 9.16
CA THR A 92 5.80 23.66 9.16
C THR A 92 7.19 24.26 9.41
N LEU A 93 7.56 25.27 8.63
CA LEU A 93 8.85 25.96 8.71
C LEU A 93 8.64 27.41 9.20
N SER A 94 9.69 27.97 9.81
CA SER A 94 9.79 29.39 10.19
C SER A 94 8.50 29.94 10.83
N ASP A 95 8.08 29.36 11.97
CA ASP A 95 6.91 29.79 12.75
C ASP A 95 5.58 29.89 11.96
N GLY A 96 5.44 29.16 10.85
CA GLY A 96 4.21 29.14 10.04
C GLY A 96 4.31 29.90 8.71
N GLU A 97 5.48 30.42 8.35
CA GLU A 97 5.68 31.15 7.09
C GLU A 97 5.74 30.24 5.85
N ALA A 98 6.01 28.94 6.04
CA ALA A 98 6.02 27.98 4.95
C ALA A 98 5.67 26.57 5.41
N VAL A 99 5.23 25.74 4.47
CA VAL A 99 4.94 24.32 4.66
C VAL A 99 5.82 23.51 3.72
N LYS A 100 6.59 22.59 4.30
CA LYS A 100 7.33 21.56 3.58
C LYS A 100 6.51 20.27 3.59
N MET A 101 6.36 19.65 2.44
CA MET A 101 5.79 18.31 2.31
C MET A 101 6.79 17.38 1.64
N ARG A 102 6.87 16.14 2.13
CA ARG A 102 7.71 15.08 1.57
C ARG A 102 6.84 13.88 1.27
N HIS A 103 6.81 13.46 0.01
CA HIS A 103 6.22 12.18 -0.38
C HIS A 103 7.20 11.07 0.00
N LEU A 104 6.87 10.28 1.02
CA LEU A 104 7.79 9.29 1.57
C LEU A 104 8.16 8.20 0.55
N PRO A 105 7.22 7.64 -0.24
CA PRO A 105 7.55 6.56 -1.17
C PRO A 105 8.55 6.95 -2.27
N THR A 106 8.47 8.18 -2.77
CA THR A 106 9.38 8.66 -3.84
C THR A 106 10.52 9.54 -3.33
N GLY A 107 10.46 9.98 -2.06
CA GLY A 107 11.42 10.92 -1.48
C GLY A 107 11.28 12.37 -1.99
N VAL A 108 10.33 12.65 -2.88
CA VAL A 108 10.12 13.98 -3.47
C VAL A 108 9.69 14.98 -2.40
N VAL A 109 10.21 16.20 -2.49
CA VAL A 109 9.93 17.30 -1.55
C VAL A 109 9.40 18.53 -2.27
N ALA A 110 8.39 19.16 -1.68
CA ALA A 110 7.88 20.47 -2.08
C ALA A 110 7.78 21.41 -0.88
N ILE A 111 7.88 22.71 -1.15
CA ILE A 111 7.76 23.77 -0.15
C ILE A 111 6.84 24.84 -0.75
N GLY A 112 5.79 25.19 -0.02
CA GLY A 112 4.86 26.26 -0.40
C GLY A 112 4.68 27.27 0.75
N VAL A 113 4.11 28.43 0.45
CA VAL A 113 3.78 29.44 1.47
C VAL A 113 2.66 28.95 2.40
N ASP A 114 1.87 27.97 1.94
CA ASP A 114 0.88 27.26 2.73
C ASP A 114 0.79 25.78 2.32
N ALA A 115 -0.03 25.01 3.04
CA ALA A 115 -0.21 23.58 2.81
C ALA A 115 -0.82 23.27 1.43
N HIS A 116 -1.70 24.13 0.91
CA HIS A 116 -2.34 23.90 -0.38
C HIS A 116 -1.35 24.08 -1.53
N GLU A 117 -0.54 25.14 -1.47
CA GLU A 117 0.52 25.36 -2.45
C GLU A 117 1.58 24.26 -2.38
N ALA A 118 2.04 23.89 -1.18
CA ALA A 118 3.00 22.80 -0.99
C ALA A 118 2.48 21.48 -1.59
N TRP A 119 1.21 21.16 -1.35
CA TRP A 119 0.55 19.98 -1.89
C TRP A 119 0.48 19.99 -3.42
N LYS A 120 0.04 21.11 -4.01
CA LYS A 120 -0.03 21.26 -5.48
C LYS A 120 1.34 21.06 -6.13
N GLN A 121 2.37 21.68 -5.57
CA GLN A 121 3.74 21.53 -6.06
C GLN A 121 4.25 20.08 -5.88
N LEU A 122 3.93 19.44 -4.76
CA LEU A 122 4.32 18.05 -4.50
C LEU A 122 3.74 17.11 -5.56
N ARG A 123 2.42 17.19 -5.82
CA ARG A 123 1.76 16.34 -6.82
C ARG A 123 2.40 16.46 -8.20
N CYS A 124 2.65 17.69 -8.66
CA CYS A 124 3.33 17.91 -9.95
C CYS A 124 4.69 17.22 -10.00
N LYS A 125 5.53 17.42 -8.98
CA LYS A 125 6.88 16.84 -8.92
C LYS A 125 6.86 15.31 -8.83
N VAL A 126 5.93 14.73 -8.07
CA VAL A 126 5.80 13.27 -7.99
C VAL A 126 5.38 12.71 -9.35
N MET A 127 4.39 13.31 -10.01
CA MET A 127 3.96 12.88 -11.36
C MET A 127 5.08 12.97 -12.39
N GLU A 128 5.92 14.01 -12.34
CA GLU A 128 7.11 14.13 -13.18
C GLU A 128 8.09 12.96 -12.96
N VAL A 129 8.39 12.63 -11.71
CA VAL A 129 9.32 11.54 -11.36
C VAL A 129 8.75 10.16 -11.71
N THR A 130 7.44 9.94 -11.56
CA THR A 130 6.82 8.64 -11.82
C THR A 130 6.41 8.45 -13.27
N GLY A 131 6.24 9.52 -14.05
CA GLY A 131 5.92 9.45 -15.49
C GLY A 131 7.13 9.20 -16.38
N ASP A 132 8.34 9.46 -15.88
CA ASP A 132 9.63 9.22 -16.56
C ASP A 132 10.26 7.85 -16.20
N ALA A 133 9.55 7.01 -15.43
CA ALA A 133 9.97 5.68 -14.98
C ALA A 133 9.22 4.56 -15.72
#